data_AF-A0A945LF64-F1
#
_entry.id   AF-A0A945LF64-F1
#
_cell.length_a   1.000
_cell.length_b   1.000
_cell.length_c   1.000
_cell.angle_alpha   90.00
_cell.angle_beta   90.00
_cell.angle_gamma   90.00
#
_symmetry.space_group_name_H-M   'P 1'
#
loop_
_entity.id
_entity.type
_entity.pdbx_description
1 polymer ?
#
loop_
_entity_poly.entity_id
_entity_poly.type
_entity_poly.pdbx_seq_one_letter_code
_entity_poly.pdbx_strand_id
1 'polypeptide(L)'
;MFKEGITEEQIIANLRGEFLEDARRRLAIMIENRKTAEREGDPQSAFTTFKAELHTLKGMGQSFGFGSITMISRRLELYLKTRDAECLGADVAIQPYMTALDRIVDTGDEPSDDEIETLLDGLAAPADDAEDR
;
A
#
# COMPACT_ATOMS: atom_id res chain seq x y z
N MET A 1 32.87 31.82 3.77
CA MET A 1 31.64 31.33 3.11
C MET A 1 31.51 29.87 3.48
N PHE A 2 30.85 29.56 4.58
CA PHE A 2 30.61 28.18 4.99
C PHE A 2 29.53 27.61 4.06
N LYS A 3 29.78 26.47 3.42
CA LYS A 3 28.72 25.71 2.75
C LYS A 3 27.68 25.39 3.81
N GLU A 4 26.46 25.87 3.66
CA GLU A 4 25.34 25.41 4.48
C GLU A 4 25.27 23.89 4.35
N GLY A 5 25.50 23.19 5.46
CA GLY A 5 25.36 21.74 5.52
C GLY A 5 23.89 21.36 5.39
N ILE A 6 23.62 20.18 4.83
CA ILE A 6 22.26 19.63 4.76
C ILE A 6 21.73 19.50 6.19
N THR A 7 20.58 20.11 6.45
CA THR A 7 19.88 20.05 7.74
C THR A 7 19.22 18.68 7.93
N GLU A 8 18.93 18.33 9.17
CA GLU A 8 18.17 17.10 9.50
C GLU A 8 16.80 17.09 8.80
N GLU A 9 16.12 18.23 8.76
CA GLU A 9 14.84 18.39 8.05
C GLU A 9 14.96 18.08 6.55
N GLN A 10 16.05 18.54 5.91
CA GLN A 10 16.32 18.23 4.50
C GLN A 10 16.65 16.76 4.28
N ILE A 11 17.36 16.10 5.22
CA ILE A 11 17.61 14.66 5.15
C ILE A 11 16.29 13.89 5.23
N ILE A 12 15.42 14.22 6.19
CA ILE A 12 14.12 13.58 6.36
C ILE A 12 13.24 13.79 5.13
N ALA A 13 13.19 15.02 4.60
CA ALA A 13 12.42 15.33 3.39
C ALA A 13 12.91 14.52 2.17
N ASN A 14 14.22 14.38 2.00
CA ASN A 14 14.80 13.57 0.92
C ASN A 14 14.45 12.09 1.07
N LEU A 15 14.61 11.53 2.28
CA LEU A 15 14.26 10.12 2.56
C LEU A 15 12.76 9.84 2.34
N ARG A 16 11.89 10.79 2.72
CA ARG A 16 10.46 10.71 2.41
C ARG A 16 10.20 10.72 0.92
N GLY A 17 10.89 11.58 0.17
CA GLY A 17 10.80 11.62 -1.29
C GLY A 17 11.21 10.31 -1.94
N GLU A 18 12.36 9.75 -1.55
CA GLU A 18 12.84 8.45 -2.03
C GLU A 18 11.86 7.31 -1.72
N PHE A 19 11.30 7.30 -0.51
CA PHE A 19 10.25 6.35 -0.14
C PHE A 19 9.02 6.47 -1.05
N LEU A 20 8.53 7.69 -1.30
CA LEU A 20 7.35 7.90 -2.15
C LEU A 20 7.61 7.47 -3.59
N GLU A 21 8.81 7.71 -4.13
CA GLU A 21 9.20 7.20 -5.45
C GLU A 21 9.21 5.66 -5.49
N ASP A 22 9.73 5.01 -4.45
CA ASP A 22 9.70 3.54 -4.37
C ASP A 22 8.26 3.02 -4.25
N ALA A 23 7.45 3.64 -3.39
CA ALA A 23 6.04 3.31 -3.22
C ALA A 23 5.26 3.42 -4.55
N ARG A 24 5.49 4.48 -5.35
CA ARG A 24 4.90 4.65 -6.69
C ARG A 24 5.24 3.48 -7.61
N ARG A 25 6.52 3.08 -7.66
CA ARG A 25 6.96 1.95 -8.49
C ARG A 25 6.27 0.65 -8.09
N ARG A 26 6.15 0.39 -6.79
CA ARG A 26 5.49 -0.82 -6.27
C ARG A 26 4.00 -0.84 -6.55
N LEU A 27 3.32 0.29 -6.35
CA LEU A 27 1.90 0.41 -6.69
C LEU A 27 1.66 0.19 -8.19
N ALA A 28 2.54 0.71 -9.06
CA ALA A 28 2.46 0.43 -10.48
C ALA A 28 2.58 -1.08 -10.78
N ILE A 29 3.52 -1.78 -10.16
CA ILE A 29 3.65 -3.25 -10.28
C ILE A 29 2.37 -3.96 -9.80
N MET A 30 1.83 -3.56 -8.66
CA MET A 30 0.59 -4.14 -8.12
C MET A 30 -0.61 -3.91 -9.04
N ILE A 31 -0.74 -2.73 -9.64
CA ILE A 31 -1.79 -2.40 -10.61
C ILE A 31 -1.65 -3.27 -11.86
N GLU A 32 -0.43 -3.43 -12.40
CA GLU A 32 -0.20 -4.29 -13.56
C GLU A 32 -0.48 -5.77 -13.23
N ASN A 33 -0.07 -6.27 -12.07
CA ASN A 33 -0.40 -7.64 -11.64
C ASN A 33 -1.91 -7.89 -11.60
N ARG A 34 -2.71 -6.92 -11.17
CA ARG A 34 -4.19 -7.04 -11.21
C ARG A 34 -4.71 -7.14 -12.64
N LYS A 35 -4.20 -6.32 -13.55
CA LYS A 35 -4.56 -6.38 -14.98
C LYS A 35 -4.14 -7.70 -15.62
N THR A 36 -2.97 -8.22 -15.26
CA THR A 36 -2.49 -9.54 -15.71
C THR A 36 -3.39 -10.65 -15.17
N ALA A 37 -3.74 -10.64 -13.88
CA ALA A 37 -4.66 -11.63 -13.31
C ALA A 37 -6.06 -11.60 -13.94
N GLU A 38 -6.51 -10.44 -14.42
CA GLU A 38 -7.79 -10.28 -15.12
C GLU A 38 -7.75 -10.81 -16.58
N ARG A 39 -6.61 -10.65 -17.27
CA ARG A 39 -6.51 -10.90 -18.73
C ARG A 39 -5.73 -12.16 -19.11
N GLU A 40 -4.74 -12.55 -18.32
CA GLU A 40 -3.80 -13.62 -18.61
C GLU A 40 -3.99 -14.77 -17.61
N GLY A 41 -3.94 -16.01 -18.10
CA GLY A 41 -4.28 -17.22 -17.35
C GLY A 41 -3.31 -17.64 -16.24
N ASP A 42 -2.58 -16.72 -15.60
CA ASP A 42 -1.72 -16.99 -14.43
C ASP A 42 -2.01 -16.04 -13.25
N PRO A 43 -3.21 -16.15 -12.64
CA PRO A 43 -3.55 -15.36 -11.46
C PRO A 43 -2.62 -15.67 -10.27
N GLN A 44 -2.07 -16.88 -10.17
CA GLN A 44 -1.27 -17.31 -9.02
C GLN A 44 0.08 -16.58 -8.94
N SER A 45 0.79 -16.45 -10.06
CA SER A 45 2.04 -15.69 -10.12
C SER A 45 1.81 -14.20 -9.85
N ALA A 46 0.77 -13.62 -10.47
CA ALA A 46 0.36 -12.23 -10.24
C ALA A 46 0.01 -11.97 -8.76
N PHE A 47 -0.74 -12.88 -8.14
CA PHE A 47 -1.12 -12.79 -6.72
C PHE A 47 0.06 -12.92 -5.77
N THR A 48 1.03 -13.78 -6.09
CA THR A 48 2.24 -13.94 -5.29
C THR A 48 3.08 -12.65 -5.31
N THR A 49 3.29 -12.09 -6.51
CA THR A 49 4.03 -10.82 -6.67
C THR A 49 3.29 -9.67 -6.00
N PHE A 50 1.97 -9.56 -6.17
CA PHE A 50 1.15 -8.53 -5.52
C PHE A 50 1.31 -8.55 -4.00
N LYS A 51 1.24 -9.73 -3.36
CA LYS A 51 1.40 -9.85 -1.90
C LYS A 51 2.81 -9.47 -1.44
N ALA A 52 3.85 -9.81 -2.21
CA ALA A 52 5.22 -9.44 -1.87
C ALA A 52 5.43 -7.91 -1.91
N GLU A 53 4.90 -7.24 -2.94
CA GLU A 53 4.95 -5.78 -3.04
C GLU A 53 4.16 -5.10 -1.92
N LEU A 54 2.95 -5.60 -1.63
CA LEU A 54 2.12 -5.11 -0.52
C LEU A 54 2.82 -5.24 0.83
N HIS A 55 3.44 -6.40 1.08
CA HIS A 55 4.17 -6.65 2.32
C HIS A 55 5.35 -5.69 2.50
N THR A 56 6.07 -5.43 1.41
CA THR A 56 7.20 -4.50 1.42
C THR A 56 6.74 -3.06 1.65
N LEU A 57 5.68 -2.64 0.96
CA LEU A 57 5.06 -1.32 1.14
C LEU A 57 4.60 -1.10 2.59
N LYS A 58 3.96 -2.10 3.20
CA LYS A 58 3.56 -2.10 4.62
C LYS A 58 4.74 -1.83 5.55
N GLY A 59 5.86 -2.54 5.35
CA GLY A 59 7.05 -2.46 6.21
C GLY A 59 7.76 -1.11 6.12
N MET A 60 7.69 -0.44 4.96
CA MET A 60 8.36 0.83 4.75
C MET A 60 7.58 2.03 5.29
N GLY A 61 6.24 2.05 5.17
CA GLY A 61 5.41 3.23 5.49
C GLY A 61 5.68 3.84 6.87
N GLN A 62 5.70 3.01 7.91
CA GLN A 62 5.95 3.46 9.29
C GLN A 62 7.33 4.12 9.49
N SER A 63 8.36 3.68 8.74
CA SER A 63 9.73 4.19 8.89
C SER A 63 9.92 5.60 8.33
N PHE A 64 9.08 6.01 7.38
CA PHE A 64 9.19 7.30 6.70
C PHE A 64 8.05 8.27 7.05
N GLY A 65 7.25 7.96 8.07
CA GLY A 65 6.15 8.81 8.53
C GLY A 65 4.91 8.76 7.64
N PHE A 66 4.61 7.58 7.10
CA PHE A 66 3.39 7.25 6.35
C PHE A 66 2.68 6.06 7.00
N GLY A 67 2.15 6.27 8.21
CA GLY A 67 1.48 5.24 9.00
C GLY A 67 0.21 4.73 8.33
N SER A 68 -0.51 5.61 7.63
CA SER A 68 -1.70 5.33 6.82
C SER A 68 -1.43 4.25 5.76
N ILE A 69 -0.29 4.33 5.06
CA ILE A 69 0.14 3.31 4.09
C ILE A 69 0.30 1.96 4.77
N THR A 70 0.92 1.91 5.96
CA THR A 70 1.08 0.67 6.73
C THR A 70 -0.28 0.11 7.16
N MET A 71 -1.20 0.95 7.65
CA MET A 71 -2.54 0.54 8.09
C MET A 71 -3.38 -0.02 6.95
N ILE A 72 -3.46 0.70 5.83
CA ILE A 72 -4.21 0.29 4.64
C ILE A 72 -3.60 -1.00 4.06
N SER A 73 -2.27 -1.08 3.96
CA SER A 73 -1.59 -2.26 3.44
C SER A 73 -1.80 -3.49 4.32
N ARG A 74 -1.76 -3.33 5.64
CA ARG A 74 -2.08 -4.41 6.60
C ARG A 74 -3.52 -4.88 6.41
N ARG A 75 -4.49 -3.96 6.35
CA ARG A 75 -5.91 -4.34 6.18
C ARG A 75 -6.15 -5.05 4.84
N LEU A 76 -5.49 -4.63 3.76
CA LEU A 76 -5.53 -5.34 2.48
C LEU A 76 -4.88 -6.73 2.59
N GLU A 77 -3.75 -6.87 3.29
CA GLU A 77 -3.10 -8.16 3.51
C GLU A 77 -4.05 -9.13 4.24
N LEU A 78 -4.73 -8.65 5.29
CA LEU A 78 -5.75 -9.42 6.02
C LEU A 78 -6.96 -9.78 5.17
N TYR A 79 -7.44 -8.83 4.37
CA TYR A 79 -8.52 -9.06 3.42
C TYR A 79 -8.17 -10.21 2.47
N LEU A 80 -6.93 -10.23 1.93
CA LEU A 80 -6.45 -11.23 0.98
C LEU A 80 -6.11 -12.60 1.60
N LYS A 81 -5.95 -12.71 2.93
CA LYS A 81 -5.56 -13.97 3.59
C LYS A 81 -6.51 -15.14 3.29
N THR A 82 -7.80 -14.87 3.17
CA THR A 82 -8.83 -15.91 2.98
C THR A 82 -9.28 -16.09 1.53
N ARG A 83 -8.59 -15.46 0.59
CA ARG A 83 -8.91 -15.54 -0.84
C ARG A 83 -7.87 -16.32 -1.61
N ASP A 84 -8.32 -16.90 -2.71
CA ASP A 84 -7.45 -17.44 -3.74
C ASP A 84 -6.94 -16.33 -4.67
N ALA A 85 -6.10 -16.74 -5.61
CA ALA A 85 -5.50 -15.84 -6.57
C ALA A 85 -6.49 -15.25 -7.59
N GLU A 86 -7.64 -15.90 -7.84
CA GLU A 86 -8.62 -15.41 -8.82
C GLU A 86 -9.27 -14.10 -8.36
N CYS A 87 -9.35 -13.88 -7.04
CA CYS A 87 -9.87 -12.62 -6.51
C CYS A 87 -9.06 -11.39 -6.97
N LEU A 88 -7.79 -11.55 -7.34
CA LEU A 88 -6.92 -10.40 -7.62
C LEU A 88 -7.43 -9.56 -8.81
N GLY A 89 -7.86 -10.24 -9.87
CA GLY A 89 -8.41 -9.62 -11.07
C GLY A 89 -9.93 -9.39 -10.99
N ALA A 90 -10.67 -10.26 -10.29
CA ALA A 90 -12.13 -10.25 -10.29
C ALA A 90 -12.76 -9.43 -9.15
N ASP A 91 -12.07 -9.27 -8.02
CA ASP A 91 -12.67 -8.65 -6.83
C ASP A 91 -12.55 -7.12 -6.86
N VAL A 92 -13.71 -6.49 -7.02
CA VAL A 92 -13.84 -5.03 -7.08
C VAL A 92 -13.48 -4.33 -5.76
N ALA A 93 -13.57 -5.02 -4.63
CA ALA A 93 -13.28 -4.45 -3.32
C ALA A 93 -11.78 -4.33 -3.03
N ILE A 94 -10.89 -4.83 -3.89
CA ILE A 94 -9.46 -4.49 -3.88
C ILE A 94 -9.22 -3.06 -4.39
N GLN A 95 -10.06 -2.55 -5.30
CA GLN A 95 -9.85 -1.26 -5.96
C GLN A 95 -9.86 -0.05 -4.99
N PRO A 96 -10.76 0.03 -3.99
CA PRO A 96 -10.72 1.09 -2.99
C PRO A 96 -9.40 1.16 -2.21
N TYR A 97 -8.82 0.00 -1.85
CA TYR A 97 -7.50 -0.05 -1.19
C TYR A 97 -6.41 0.53 -2.10
N MET A 98 -6.37 0.11 -3.36
CA MET A 98 -5.39 0.60 -4.33
C MET A 98 -5.53 2.11 -4.55
N THR A 99 -6.77 2.60 -4.62
CA THR A 99 -7.06 4.04 -4.82
C THR A 99 -6.62 4.87 -3.62
N ALA A 100 -6.82 4.36 -2.40
CA ALA A 100 -6.37 5.01 -1.18
C ALA A 100 -4.84 5.11 -1.10
N LEU A 101 -4.14 4.00 -1.37
CA LEU A 101 -2.68 3.97 -1.39
C LEU A 101 -2.11 4.90 -2.45
N ASP A 102 -2.69 4.87 -3.67
CA ASP A 102 -2.28 5.72 -4.78
C ASP A 102 -2.46 7.21 -4.44
N ARG A 103 -3.59 7.59 -3.82
CA ARG A 103 -3.81 8.98 -3.36
C ARG A 103 -2.70 9.46 -2.42
N ILE A 104 -2.38 8.70 -1.38
CA ILE A 104 -1.37 9.09 -0.38
C ILE A 104 0.02 9.17 -1.01
N VAL A 105 0.33 8.21 -1.87
CA VAL A 105 1.64 8.14 -2.53
C VAL A 105 1.79 9.24 -3.59
N ASP A 106 0.73 9.58 -4.31
CA ASP A 106 0.73 10.65 -5.31
C ASP A 106 0.89 12.02 -4.64
N THR A 107 0.07 12.35 -3.64
CA THR A 107 0.12 13.64 -2.94
C THR A 107 1.35 13.76 -2.05
N GLY A 108 1.83 12.64 -1.49
CA GLY A 108 2.87 12.64 -0.46
C GLY A 108 2.40 13.15 0.90
N ASP A 109 1.09 13.33 1.06
CA ASP A 109 0.45 13.86 2.26
C ASP A 109 -0.13 12.72 3.10
N GLU A 110 0.21 12.72 4.39
CA GLU A 110 -0.38 11.81 5.35
C GLU A 110 -1.79 12.30 5.71
N PRO A 111 -2.85 11.50 5.52
CA PRO A 111 -4.19 11.88 5.93
C PRO A 111 -4.27 11.99 7.46
N SER A 112 -5.17 12.84 7.94
CA SER A 112 -5.47 12.93 9.37
C SER A 112 -6.12 11.65 9.91
N ASP A 113 -6.09 11.45 11.23
CA ASP A 113 -6.67 10.26 11.87
C ASP A 113 -8.16 10.06 11.51
N ASP A 114 -8.96 11.13 11.51
CA ASP A 114 -10.39 11.11 11.13
C ASP A 114 -10.59 10.72 9.66
N GLU A 115 -9.71 11.19 8.77
CA GLU A 115 -9.74 10.82 7.35
C GLU A 115 -9.35 9.35 7.15
N ILE A 116 -8.37 8.85 7.91
CA ILE A 116 -7.96 7.45 7.89
C ILE A 116 -9.11 6.57 8.39
N GLU A 117 -9.76 6.92 9.49
CA GLU A 117 -10.90 6.17 10.02
C GLU A 117 -12.03 6.09 9.00
N THR A 118 -12.44 7.24 8.44
CA THR A 118 -13.46 7.31 7.39
C THR A 118 -13.09 6.48 6.16
N LEU A 119 -11.81 6.52 5.76
CA LEU A 119 -11.31 5.76 4.64
C LEU A 119 -11.41 4.27 4.92
N LEU A 120 -10.93 3.80 6.09
CA LEU A 120 -10.93 2.39 6.48
C LEU A 120 -12.34 1.82 6.63
N ASP A 121 -13.31 2.61 7.10
CA ASP A 121 -14.72 2.23 7.17
C ASP A 121 -15.34 2.00 5.79
N GLY A 122 -14.85 2.71 4.77
CA GLY A 122 -15.23 2.51 3.37
C GLY A 122 -14.57 1.29 2.71
N LEU A 123 -13.60 0.64 3.35
CA LEU A 123 -12.90 -0.52 2.81
C LEU A 123 -13.57 -1.83 3.25
N ALA A 124 -13.63 -2.80 2.34
CA ALA A 124 -14.18 -4.12 2.63
C ALA A 124 -13.53 -4.72 3.87
N ALA A 125 -14.34 -5.29 4.76
CA ALA A 125 -13.85 -5.81 6.03
C ALA A 125 -12.78 -6.89 5.78
N PRO A 126 -11.66 -6.86 6.55
CA PRO A 126 -10.70 -7.95 6.51
C PRO A 126 -11.39 -9.27 6.92
N ALA A 127 -10.78 -10.39 6.58
CA ALA A 127 -11.19 -11.65 7.18
C ALA A 127 -11.12 -11.53 8.72
N ASP A 128 -12.05 -12.19 9.43
CA ASP A 128 -11.96 -12.32 10.88
C ASP A 128 -10.58 -12.90 11.23
N ASP A 129 -9.69 -12.09 11.80
CA ASP A 129 -8.48 -12.58 12.44
C ASP A 129 -8.94 -13.32 13.70
N ALA A 130 -9.16 -14.63 13.58
CA ALA A 130 -9.35 -15.51 14.72
C ALA A 130 -8.05 -15.75 15.53
N GLU A 131 -7.09 -14.82 15.47
CA GLU A 131 -5.83 -14.89 16.21
C GLU A 131 -5.62 -13.62 17.05
N ASP A 132 -6.32 -13.58 18.17
CA ASP A 132 -5.69 -13.32 19.48
C ASP A 132 -6.48 -14.07 20.58
N ARG A 133 -6.18 -15.37 20.74
CA ARG A 133 -6.50 -16.20 21.90
C ARG A 133 -5.35 -17.14 22.22
#